data_AF-A0A260SZG4-F1
#
_entry.id   AF-A0A260SZG4-F1
#
_cell.length_a   1.000
_cell.length_b   1.000
_cell.length_c   1.000
_cell.angle_alpha   90.00
_cell.angle_beta   90.00
_cell.angle_gamma   90.00
#
_symmetry.space_group_name_H-M   'P 1'
#
loop_
_entity.id
_entity.type
_entity.pdbx_description
1 polymer ?
#
loop_
_entity_poly.entity_id
_entity_poly.type
_entity_poly.pdbx_seq_one_letter_code
_entity_poly.pdbx_strand_id
1 'polypeptide(L)'
;MTWQMKSSTDPDRWLDSPSGIEFTADPQTTTELGDLAEHEVPAHPGGPMKVGVTTDVDLLVAAERIIPNPVVTGDVPQAETWPTLDGLLVY
;
A
#
# COMPACT_ATOMS: atom_id res chain seq x y z
N MET A 1 -2.06 -10.59 10.17
CA MET A 1 -1.60 -10.94 8.82
C MET A 1 -0.33 -10.16 8.64
N THR A 2 0.78 -10.84 8.39
CA THR A 2 2.08 -10.18 8.28
C THR A 2 2.55 -10.27 6.84
N TRP A 3 2.83 -9.13 6.24
CA TRP A 3 3.35 -9.03 4.89
C TRP A 3 4.58 -8.14 4.85
N GLN A 4 5.41 -8.40 3.84
CA GLN A 4 6.64 -7.67 3.58
C GLN A 4 6.66 -7.24 2.12
N MET A 5 7.09 -6.02 1.87
CA MET A 5 7.38 -5.48 0.54
C MET A 5 8.85 -5.11 0.43
N LYS A 6 9.46 -5.50 -0.68
CA LYS A 6 10.85 -5.15 -1.01
C LYS A 6 10.94 -4.73 -2.47
N SER A 7 11.79 -3.77 -2.77
CA SER A 7 12.11 -3.50 -4.17
C SER A 7 12.99 -4.60 -4.75
N SER A 8 12.64 -5.04 -5.96
CA SER A 8 13.50 -5.96 -6.73
C SER A 8 14.71 -5.28 -7.37
N THR A 9 14.68 -3.95 -7.50
CA THR A 9 15.73 -3.17 -8.16
C THR A 9 16.57 -2.34 -7.20
N ASP A 10 16.08 -2.12 -5.98
CA ASP A 10 16.75 -1.35 -4.93
C ASP A 10 16.63 -2.08 -3.58
N PRO A 11 17.61 -2.95 -3.22
CA PRO A 11 17.50 -3.79 -2.04
C PRO A 11 17.42 -3.03 -0.71
N ASP A 12 17.77 -1.74 -0.70
CA ASP A 12 17.67 -0.88 0.49
C ASP A 12 16.25 -0.39 0.74
N ARG A 13 15.33 -0.57 -0.23
CA ARG A 13 13.93 -0.13 -0.17
C ARG A 13 13.01 -1.27 0.24
N TRP A 14 12.49 -1.20 1.46
CA TRP A 14 11.66 -2.25 2.05
C TRP A 14 10.67 -1.72 3.10
N LEU A 15 9.60 -2.49 3.30
CA LEU A 15 8.59 -2.28 4.32
C LEU A 15 8.08 -3.62 4.86
N ASP A 16 7.95 -3.72 6.18
CA ASP A 16 7.36 -4.82 6.91
C ASP A 16 6.12 -4.32 7.66
N SER A 17 4.97 -4.96 7.45
CA SER A 17 3.76 -4.68 8.21
C SER A 17 3.33 -5.91 9.02
N PRO A 18 3.35 -5.85 10.36
CA PRO A 18 2.90 -6.95 11.21
C PRO A 18 1.39 -7.17 11.15
N SER A 19 0.61 -6.08 10.96
CA SER A 19 -0.83 -6.05 10.69
C SER A 19 -1.36 -4.61 10.67
N GLY A 20 -2.38 -4.32 9.86
CA GLY A 20 -3.09 -3.04 9.91
C GLY A 20 -2.26 -1.90 9.32
N ILE A 21 -2.31 -0.72 9.92
CA ILE A 21 -1.54 0.45 9.47
C ILE A 21 -0.15 0.56 10.12
N GLU A 22 0.17 -0.35 11.05
CA GLU A 22 1.49 -0.38 11.68
C GLU A 22 2.51 -0.94 10.70
N PHE A 23 3.68 -0.31 10.61
CA PHE A 23 4.75 -0.77 9.75
C PHE A 23 6.13 -0.39 10.30
N THR A 24 7.14 -1.12 9.84
CA THR A 24 8.55 -0.76 9.94
C THR A 24 9.11 -0.76 8.53
N ALA A 25 9.84 0.27 8.14
CA ALA A 25 10.40 0.38 6.80
C ALA A 25 11.83 0.94 6.86
N ASP A 26 12.50 0.96 5.72
CA ASP A 26 13.75 1.70 5.60
C ASP A 26 13.53 3.22 5.81
N PRO A 27 14.59 3.99 6.13
CA PRO A 27 14.46 5.42 6.40
C PRO A 27 13.86 6.22 5.25
N GLN A 28 14.14 5.86 4.00
CA GLN A 28 13.61 6.59 2.85
C GLN A 28 12.12 6.29 2.66
N THR A 29 11.72 5.02 2.75
CA THR A 29 10.31 4.61 2.67
C THR A 29 9.51 5.20 3.83
N THR A 30 10.08 5.24 5.04
CA THR A 30 9.46 5.92 6.19
C THR A 30 9.29 7.42 5.94
N THR A 31 10.30 8.07 5.36
CA THR A 31 10.25 9.50 5.04
C THR A 31 9.20 9.82 3.98
N GLU A 32 9.07 8.98 2.96
CA GLU A 32 8.12 9.18 1.86
C GLU A 32 6.68 8.83 2.24
N LEU A 33 6.48 7.81 3.09
CA LEU A 33 5.16 7.58 3.70
C LEU A 33 4.77 8.75 4.61
N GLY A 34 5.75 9.35 5.28
CA GLY A 34 5.57 10.59 6.02
C GLY A 34 4.45 10.48 7.06
N ASP A 35 3.62 11.52 7.14
CA ASP A 35 2.40 11.46 7.95
C ASP A 35 1.32 10.68 7.21
N LEU A 36 1.06 9.45 7.66
CA LEU A 36 0.00 8.60 7.12
C LEU A 36 -1.37 9.29 7.08
N ALA A 37 -1.66 10.21 7.99
CA ALA A 37 -2.94 10.93 8.03
C ALA A 37 -3.08 11.95 6.89
N GLU A 38 -1.96 12.46 6.36
CA GLU A 38 -1.91 13.42 5.26
C GLU A 38 -1.52 12.77 3.92
N HIS A 39 -1.13 11.50 3.93
CA HIS A 39 -0.68 10.79 2.74
C HIS A 39 -1.84 10.55 1.76
N GLU A 40 -1.63 10.88 0.48
CA GLU A 40 -2.64 10.69 -0.56
C GLU A 40 -2.50 9.31 -1.21
N VAL A 41 -3.52 8.47 -1.05
CA VAL A 41 -3.59 7.14 -1.68
C VAL A 41 -4.84 7.06 -2.55
N PRO A 42 -4.82 6.32 -3.66
CA PRO A 42 -6.04 6.06 -4.40
C PRO A 42 -6.96 5.17 -3.56
N ALA A 43 -8.24 5.51 -3.48
CA ALA A 43 -9.22 4.76 -2.68
C ALA A 43 -9.39 3.30 -3.15
N HIS A 44 -9.06 3.04 -4.41
CA HIS A 44 -8.93 1.73 -5.05
C HIS A 44 -7.99 1.86 -6.27
N PRO A 45 -7.48 0.77 -6.85
CA PRO A 45 -6.71 0.83 -8.10
C PRO A 45 -7.47 1.61 -9.19
N GLY A 46 -6.87 2.69 -9.70
CA GLY A 46 -7.49 3.58 -10.70
C GLY A 46 -8.59 4.53 -10.18
N GLY A 47 -8.83 4.56 -8.87
CA GLY A 47 -9.87 5.36 -8.23
C GLY A 47 -9.48 6.79 -7.89
N PRO A 48 -10.43 7.58 -7.32
CA PRO A 48 -10.12 8.90 -6.80
C PRO A 48 -9.08 8.82 -5.68
N MET A 49 -8.21 9.84 -5.60
CA MET A 49 -7.30 9.98 -4.47
C MET A 49 -8.11 10.30 -3.21
N LYS A 50 -7.79 9.63 -2.11
CA LYS A 50 -8.23 9.97 -0.77
C LYS A 50 -7.02 10.37 0.07
N VAL A 51 -7.26 11.24 1.04
CA VAL A 51 -6.26 11.64 2.02
C VAL A 51 -6.39 10.70 3.21
N GLY A 52 -5.26 10.17 3.67
CA GLY A 52 -5.18 9.31 4.84
C GLY A 52 -5.08 7.82 4.50
N VAL A 53 -4.04 7.20 5.04
CA VAL A 53 -3.86 5.75 5.11
C VAL A 53 -4.56 5.26 6.37
N THR A 54 -5.70 4.58 6.21
CA THR A 54 -6.57 4.18 7.33
C THR A 54 -6.76 2.67 7.43
N THR A 55 -6.35 1.93 6.40
CA THR A 55 -6.47 0.47 6.32
C THR A 55 -5.15 -0.16 5.90
N ASP A 56 -5.00 -1.46 6.16
CA ASP A 56 -3.84 -2.25 5.74
C ASP A 56 -3.66 -2.23 4.20
N VAL A 57 -4.78 -2.25 3.47
CA VAL A 57 -4.80 -2.13 2.00
C VAL A 57 -4.29 -0.75 1.55
N ASP A 58 -4.66 0.32 2.25
CA ASP A 58 -4.16 1.67 1.93
C ASP A 58 -2.65 1.75 2.09
N LEU A 59 -2.12 1.14 3.16
CA LEU A 59 -0.69 1.10 3.43
C LEU A 59 0.04 0.32 2.34
N LEU A 60 -0.51 -0.81 1.92
CA LEU A 60 0.01 -1.60 0.80
C LEU A 60 0.08 -0.75 -0.48
N VAL A 61 -1.01 -0.09 -0.84
CA VAL A 61 -1.09 0.75 -2.04
C VAL A 61 -0.16 1.96 -1.96
N ALA A 62 -0.02 2.57 -0.78
CA ALA A 62 0.95 3.65 -0.55
C ALA A 62 2.38 3.15 -0.80
N ALA A 63 2.73 2.00 -0.21
CA ALA A 63 4.04 1.37 -0.33
C ALA A 63 4.37 1.00 -1.79
N GLU A 64 3.40 0.44 -2.55
CA GLU A 64 3.60 0.08 -3.96
C GLU A 64 3.95 1.28 -4.86
N ARG A 65 3.50 2.49 -4.49
CA ARG A 65 3.75 3.71 -5.27
C ARG A 65 5.15 4.30 -5.04
N ILE A 66 5.73 4.05 -3.86
CA ILE A 66 7.00 4.65 -3.45
C ILE A 66 8.18 3.66 -3.55
N ILE A 67 7.93 2.37 -3.33
CA ILE A 67 8.94 1.32 -3.45
C ILE A 67 9.05 0.95 -4.94
N PRO A 68 10.22 1.16 -5.58
CA PRO A 68 10.37 0.89 -7.01
C PRO A 68 10.31 -0.62 -7.29
N ASN A 69 9.59 -1.05 -8.33
CA ASN A 69 9.45 -2.47 -8.69
C ASN A 69 9.18 -3.39 -7.46
N PRO A 70 8.08 -3.12 -6.73
CA PRO A 70 7.82 -3.77 -5.45
C PRO A 70 7.49 -5.25 -5.64
N VAL A 71 8.02 -6.07 -4.73
CA VAL A 71 7.71 -7.50 -4.59
C VAL A 71 7.14 -7.69 -3.21
N VAL A 72 5.90 -8.14 -3.14
CA VAL A 72 5.16 -8.38 -1.90
C VAL A 72 5.16 -9.87 -1.59
N THR A 73 5.40 -10.21 -0.32
CA THR A 73 5.41 -11.58 0.20
C THR A 73 4.67 -11.65 1.53
N GLY A 74 4.22 -12.84 1.92
CA GLY A 74 3.45 -13.07 3.15
C GLY A 74 1.94 -12.96 2.97
N ASP A 75 1.24 -12.67 4.06
CA ASP A 75 -0.22 -12.56 4.09
C ASP A 75 -0.66 -11.16 3.66
N VAL A 76 -0.63 -10.92 2.35
CA VAL A 76 -1.01 -9.62 1.76
C VAL A 76 -2.48 -9.31 2.06
N PRO A 77 -2.82 -8.11 2.56
CA PRO A 77 -4.20 -7.74 2.79
C PRO A 77 -4.94 -7.80 1.45
N GLN A 78 -5.93 -8.67 1.38
CA GLN A 78 -6.84 -8.68 0.26
C GLN A 78 -7.69 -7.42 0.39
N ALA A 79 -7.72 -6.59 -0.65
CA ALA A 79 -8.85 -5.69 -0.80
C ALA A 79 -10.10 -6.57 -0.69
N GLU A 80 -11.00 -6.28 0.24
CA GLU A 80 -12.34 -6.87 0.19
C GLU A 80 -12.78 -6.73 -1.26
N THR A 81 -13.10 -7.85 -1.91
CA THR A 81 -13.67 -7.82 -3.25
C THR A 81 -14.88 -6.92 -3.15
N TRP A 82 -14.70 -5.67 -3.56
CA TRP A 82 -15.72 -4.65 -3.51
C TRP A 82 -16.95 -5.26 -4.18
N PRO A 83 -18.16 -5.10 -3.63
CA PRO A 83 -19.35 -5.48 -4.38
C PRO A 83 -19.20 -4.81 -5.74
N THR A 84 -19.05 -5.63 -6.77
CA THR A 84 -19.15 -5.18 -8.14
C THR A 84 -20.51 -4.52 -8.16
N LEU A 85 -20.55 -3.18 -8.19
CA LEU A 85 -21.77 -2.48 -8.56
C LEU A 85 -22.11 -3.07 -9.92
N ASP A 86 -23.18 -3.85 -9.98
CA ASP A 86 -23.67 -4.52 -11.18
C ASP A 86 -23.42 -3.65 -12.43
N GLY A 87 -22.38 -4.01 -13.19
CA GLY A 87 -22.28 -3.65 -14.60
C GLY A 87 -21.66 -2.31 -15.02
N LEU A 88 -20.59 -1.78 -14.40
CA LEU A 88 -19.80 -0.74 -15.09
C LEU A 88 -18.28 -0.99 -15.06
N LEU A 89 -17.81 -1.76 -16.04
CA LEU A 89 -16.42 -1.69 -16.51
C LEU A 89 -16.26 -0.39 -17.31
N VAL A 90 -15.39 0.51 -16.87
CA VAL A 90 -14.93 1.63 -17.71
C VAL A 90 -13.45 1.40 -17.99
N TYR A 91 -13.16 1.17 -19.27
CA TYR A 91 -11.83 1.01 -19.87
C TYR A 91 -11.06 2.32 -19.91
#